data_AF-A0A6I6HLQ2-F1
#
_entry.id   AF-A0A6I6HLQ2-F1
#
_cell.length_a   1.000
_cell.length_b   1.000
_cell.length_c   1.000
_cell.angle_alpha   90.00
_cell.angle_beta   90.00
_cell.angle_gamma   90.00
#
_symmetry.space_group_name_H-M   'P 1'
#
loop_
_entity.id
_entity.type
_entity.pdbx_description
1 polymer ?
#
loop_
_entity_poly.entity_id
_entity_poly.type
_entity_poly.pdbx_seq_one_letter_code
_entity_poly.pdbx_strand_id
1 'polypeptide(L)' 'MTVQWDELRVAYEEWRSQRDKYDRWMTDIAAGKPYDKSALQRDLEELDALHKVFLQKARPFVHPKP' A
#
# COMPACT_ATOMS: atom_id res chain seq x y z
N MET A 1 1.15 16.99 17.00
CA MET A 1 0.76 15.75 16.30
C MET A 1 0.71 14.66 17.36
N THR A 2 -0.34 13.82 17.41
CA THR A 2 -0.38 12.71 18.39
C THR A 2 0.40 11.52 17.84
N VAL A 3 0.99 10.70 18.71
CA VAL A 3 1.75 9.49 18.32
C VAL A 3 0.94 8.59 17.37
N GLN A 4 -0.37 8.45 17.62
CA GLN A 4 -1.26 7.66 16.76
C GLN A 4 -1.41 8.25 15.34
N TRP A 5 -1.37 9.58 15.21
CA TRP A 5 -1.44 10.26 13.92
C TRP A 5 -0.14 10.07 13.13
N ASP A 6 1.01 10.13 13.82
CA ASP A 6 2.31 9.88 13.19
C ASP A 6 2.43 8.42 12.72
N GLU A 7 1.98 7.45 13.53
CA GLU A 7 1.94 6.04 13.13
C GLU A 7 1.03 5.80 11.91
N LEU A 8 -0.13 6.45 11.86
CA LEU A 8 -1.01 6.37 10.69
C LEU A 8 -0.36 6.98 9.45
N ARG A 9 0.31 8.13 9.60
CA ARG A 9 1.00 8.81 8.50
C ARG A 9 2.12 7.95 7.93
N VAL A 10 2.95 7.33 8.77
CA VAL A 10 4.01 6.43 8.34
C VAL A 10 3.43 5.22 7.60
N ALA A 11 2.42 4.56 8.16
CA ALA A 11 1.77 3.41 7.50
C ALA A 11 1.15 3.79 6.15
N TYR A 12 0.59 5.00 6.03
CA TYR A 12 0.08 5.53 4.76
C TYR A 12 1.19 5.79 3.73
N GLU A 13 2.30 6.42 4.15
CA GLU A 13 3.43 6.71 3.28
C GLU A 13 4.09 5.43 2.75
N GLU A 14 4.25 4.41 3.59
CA GLU A 14 4.77 3.09 3.19
C GLU A 14 3.85 2.39 2.19
N TRP A 15 2.56 2.31 2.49
CA TRP A 15 1.56 1.73 1.58
C TRP A 15 1.52 2.48 0.23
N ARG A 16 1.56 3.81 0.25
CA ARG A 16 1.57 4.64 -0.95
C ARG A 16 2.81 4.40 -1.80
N SER A 17 4.00 4.33 -1.18
CA SER A 17 5.25 4.03 -1.88
C SER A 17 5.18 2.69 -2.61
N GLN A 18 4.58 1.67 -1.99
CA GLN A 18 4.40 0.37 -2.64
C GLN A 18 3.37 0.42 -3.77
N ARG A 19 2.30 1.20 -3.63
CA ARG A 19 1.33 1.43 -4.71
C ARG A 19 1.99 2.06 -5.95
N ASP A 20 2.88 3.03 -5.76
CA ASP A 20 3.61 3.65 -6.88
C ASP A 20 4.45 2.63 -7.66
N LYS A 21 4.99 1.58 -6.99
CA LYS A 21 5.65 0.46 -7.68
C LYS A 21 4.67 -0.36 -8.51
N TYR A 22 3.48 -0.63 -8.00
CA TYR A 22 2.43 -1.34 -8.74
C TYR A 22 1.97 -0.58 -9.98
N ASP A 23 1.82 0.75 -9.90
CA ASP A 23 1.45 1.57 -11.06
C ASP A 23 2.51 1.49 -12.17
N ARG A 24 3.80 1.35 -11.81
CA ARG A 24 4.87 1.07 -12.78
C ARG A 24 4.73 -0.31 -13.40
N TRP A 25 4.45 -1.34 -12.60
CA TRP A 25 4.17 -2.68 -13.12
C TRP A 25 3.03 -2.65 -14.14
N MET A 26 1.93 -1.99 -13.83
CA MET A 26 0.78 -1.88 -14.74
C MET A 26 1.14 -1.14 -16.03
N THR A 27 1.95 -0.08 -15.93
CA THR A 27 2.45 0.67 -17.09
C THR A 27 3.34 -0.21 -17.97
N ASP A 28 4.25 -0.97 -17.37
CA ASP A 28 5.17 -1.85 -18.10
C ASP A 28 4.44 -3.03 -18.75
N ILE A 29 3.46 -3.62 -18.06
CA ILE A 29 2.60 -4.67 -18.59
C ILE A 29 1.76 -4.14 -19.76
N ALA A 30 1.16 -2.95 -19.61
CA ALA A 30 0.37 -2.33 -20.68
C ALA A 30 1.23 -1.99 -21.91
N ALA A 31 2.50 -1.65 -21.70
CA ALA A 31 3.49 -1.43 -22.76
C ALA A 31 4.02 -2.74 -23.38
N GLY A 32 3.58 -3.91 -22.91
CA GLY A 32 4.03 -5.22 -23.42
C GLY A 32 5.46 -5.55 -23.05
N LYS A 33 6.03 -4.91 -22.02
CA LYS A 33 7.40 -5.21 -21.58
C LYS A 33 7.44 -6.58 -20.89
N PRO A 34 8.51 -7.37 -21.10
CA PRO A 34 8.71 -8.58 -20.33
C PRO A 34 8.88 -8.21 -18.84
N TYR A 35 8.19 -8.95 -17.97
CA TYR A 35 8.24 -8.78 -16.53
C TYR A 35 8.42 -10.11 -15.82
N ASP A 36 9.00 -10.07 -14.62
CA ASP A 36 9.10 -11.24 -13.75
C ASP A 36 7.79 -11.41 -12.98
N LYS A 37 7.06 -12.48 -13.27
CA LYS A 37 5.80 -12.83 -12.60
C LYS A 37 5.98 -13.07 -11.10
N SER A 38 7.10 -13.64 -10.68
CA SER A 38 7.40 -13.90 -9.26
C SER A 38 7.65 -12.59 -8.51
N ALA A 39 8.34 -11.64 -9.16
CA ALA A 39 8.55 -10.30 -8.62
C ALA A 39 7.22 -9.55 -8.48
N LEU A 40 6.37 -9.56 -9.51
CA LEU A 40 5.04 -8.96 -9.46
C LEU A 40 4.19 -9.55 -8.33
N GLN A 41 4.21 -10.88 -8.17
CA GLN A 41 3.44 -11.53 -7.11
C GLN A 41 3.93 -11.10 -5.71
N ARG A 42 5.25 -11.07 -5.49
CA ARG A 42 5.81 -10.60 -4.22
C ARG A 42 5.42 -9.16 -3.91
N ASP A 43 5.49 -8.28 -4.91
CA ASP A 43 5.17 -6.86 -4.73
C ASP A 43 3.67 -6.65 -4.42
N LEU A 44 2.80 -7.48 -5.00
CA LEU A 44 1.36 -7.52 -4.70
C LEU A 44 1.08 -8.01 -3.28
N GLU A 45 1.76 -9.07 -2.83
CA GLU A 45 1.64 -9.59 -1.47
C GLU A 45 2.13 -8.55 -0.44
N GLU A 46 3.22 -7.83 -0.74
CA GLU A 46 3.72 -6.73 0.09
C GLU A 46 2.72 -5.56 0.14
N LEU A 47 2.11 -5.20 -1.00
CA LEU A 47 1.09 -4.14 -1.06
C LEU A 47 -0.14 -4.49 -0.20
N ASP A 48 -0.62 -5.73 -0.26
CA ASP A 48 -1.75 -6.19 0.56
C ASP A 48 -1.41 -6.20 2.05
N ALA A 49 -0.18 -6.62 2.41
CA ALA A 49 0.29 -6.60 3.80
C ALA A 49 0.32 -5.16 4.36
N LEU A 50 0.89 -4.20 3.60
CA LEU A 50 0.95 -2.79 3.99
C LEU A 50 -0.45 -2.16 4.06
N HIS A 51 -1.34 -2.50 3.14
CA HIS A 51 -2.73 -2.04 3.17
C HIS A 51 -3.45 -2.49 4.44
N LYS A 52 -3.26 -3.75 4.87
CA LYS A 52 -3.83 -4.27 6.12
C LYS A 52 -3.29 -3.51 7.34
N VAL A 53 -1.99 -3.23 7.38
CA VAL A 53 -1.38 -2.43 8.46
C VAL A 53 -1.96 -1.01 8.50
N PHE A 54 -2.06 -0.35 7.35
CA PHE A 54 -2.68 0.96 7.24
C PHE A 54 -4.12 0.95 7.79
N LEU A 55 -4.94 -0.03 7.38
CA LEU A 55 -6.32 -0.15 7.88
C LEU A 55 -6.38 -0.40 9.38
N GLN A 56 -5.47 -1.19 9.94
CA GLN A 56 -5.39 -1.40 11.39
C GLN A 56 -5.05 -0.11 12.14
N LYS A 57 -4.07 0.67 11.63
CA LYS A 57 -3.67 1.95 12.20
C LYS A 57 -4.73 3.04 12.03
N ALA A 58 -5.58 2.93 11.01
CA ALA A 58 -6.68 3.86 10.76
C ALA A 58 -7.88 3.64 11.69
N ARG A 59 -8.05 2.45 12.30
CA ARG A 59 -9.21 2.10 13.16
C ARG A 59 -9.57 3.15 14.21
N PRO A 60 -8.62 3.76 14.96
CA PRO A 60 -8.94 4.76 15.99
C PRO A 60 -9.59 6.04 15.43
N PHE A 61 -9.44 6.29 14.13
CA PHE A 61 -9.94 7.49 13.44
C PHE A 61 -11.26 7.24 12.69
N VAL A 62 -11.67 5.97 12.56
CA VAL A 62 -12.94 5.59 11.95
C VAL A 62 -14.02 5.61 13.03
N HIS A 63 -14.77 6.70 13.10
CA HIS A 63 -15.96 6.74 13.94
C HIS A 63 -17.11 6.00 13.25
N PRO A 64 -17.80 5.07 13.92
CA PRO A 64 -19.03 4.50 13.37
C PRO A 64 -20.01 5.65 13.12
N LYS A 65 -20.69 5.62 11.96
CA LYS A 65 -21.76 6.59 11.67
C LYS A 65 -22.80 6.54 12.80
N PRO A 66 -23.35 7.69 13.20
CA PRO A 66 -24.42 7.75 14.21
C PRO A 66 -25.66 6.98 13.77
#